data_AF-A0AAU7IK73-F1
#
_entry.id   AF-A0AAU7IK73-F1
#
_cell.length_a   1.000
_cell.length_b   1.000
_cell.length_c   1.000
_cell.angle_alpha   90.00
_cell.angle_beta   90.00
_cell.angle_gamma   90.00
#
_symmetry.space_group_name_H-M   'P 1'
#
loop_
_entity.id
_entity.type
_entity.pdbx_description
1 polymer ?
#
loop_
_entity_poly.entity_id
_entity_poly.type
_entity_poly.pdbx_seq_one_letter_code
_entity_poly.pdbx_strand_id
1 'polypeptide(L)'
;MSTAVLNVKIDEALKEKLRHYAEVHNENLSVATEKLLLIAFSAVEEAGVSAEDIDSQHTEESVVDALTPKEIKALRRLLKKKK
;
A
#
# COMPACT_ATOMS: atom_id res chain seq x y z
N MET A 1 -24.62 -18.01 -6.30
CA MET A 1 -24.10 -16.75 -5.74
C MET A 1 -25.09 -16.27 -4.70
N SER A 2 -24.69 -16.21 -3.43
CA SER A 2 -25.53 -15.67 -2.36
C SER A 2 -25.42 -14.15 -2.38
N THR A 3 -26.53 -13.42 -2.47
CA THR A 3 -26.55 -11.96 -2.40
C THR A 3 -27.00 -11.55 -0.99
N ALA A 4 -26.26 -10.63 -0.36
CA ALA A 4 -26.58 -10.08 0.95
C ALA A 4 -27.03 -8.62 0.81
N VAL A 5 -28.00 -8.20 1.62
CA VAL A 5 -28.48 -6.81 1.64
C VAL A 5 -27.71 -6.04 2.71
N LEU A 6 -27.05 -4.95 2.30
CA LEU A 6 -26.29 -4.06 3.18
C LEU A 6 -27.06 -2.75 3.39
N ASN A 7 -27.49 -2.49 4.63
CA ASN A 7 -28.10 -1.21 5.00
C ASN A 7 -27.05 -0.31 5.67
N VAL A 8 -26.70 0.81 5.02
CA VAL A 8 -25.68 1.75 5.49
C VAL A 8 -26.28 3.14 5.67
N LYS A 9 -25.93 3.80 6.77
CA LYS A 9 -26.17 5.24 6.94
C LYS A 9 -24.99 6.00 6.32
N ILE A 10 -25.25 6.74 5.26
CA ILE A 10 -24.27 7.57 4.57
C ILE A 10 -24.75 9.01 4.50
N ASP A 11 -23.79 9.92 4.34
CA ASP A 11 -24.08 11.33 4.16
C ASP A 11 -24.78 11.60 2.82
N GLU A 12 -25.59 12.66 2.76
CA GLU A 12 -26.41 13.00 1.59
C GLU A 12 -25.54 13.32 0.38
N ALA A 13 -24.44 14.04 0.60
CA ALA A 13 -23.46 14.35 -0.45
C ALA A 13 -22.81 13.10 -1.05
N LEU A 14 -22.58 12.05 -0.24
CA LEU A 14 -22.01 10.79 -0.73
C LEU A 14 -23.03 10.01 -1.56
N LYS A 15 -24.30 10.00 -1.13
CA LYS A 15 -25.41 9.40 -1.88
C LYS A 15 -25.57 10.05 -3.26
N GLU A 16 -25.46 11.37 -3.33
CA GLU A 16 -25.58 12.10 -4.61
C GLU A 16 -24.40 11.79 -5.55
N LYS A 17 -23.17 11.72 -5.03
CA LYS A 17 -22.00 11.28 -5.80
C LYS A 17 -22.16 9.85 -6.34
N LEU A 18 -22.65 8.92 -5.52
CA LEU A 18 -22.90 7.55 -5.95
C LEU A 18 -23.97 7.48 -7.05
N ARG A 19 -25.01 8.31 -6.93
CA ARG A 19 -26.05 8.41 -7.97
C ARG A 19 -25.48 8.95 -9.27
N HIS A 20 -24.72 10.03 -9.24
CA HIS A 20 -24.12 10.60 -10.44
C HIS A 20 -23.16 9.63 -11.11
N TYR A 21 -22.34 8.93 -10.31
CA TYR A 21 -21.45 7.88 -10.82
C TYR A 21 -22.24 6.74 -11.49
N ALA A 22 -23.31 6.26 -10.85
CA ALA A 22 -24.19 5.25 -11.42
C ALA A 22 -24.83 5.71 -12.75
N GLU A 23 -25.29 6.97 -12.83
CA GLU A 23 -25.87 7.55 -14.04
C GLU A 23 -24.84 7.68 -15.18
N VAL A 24 -23.62 8.14 -14.89
CA VAL A 24 -22.52 8.26 -15.88
C VAL A 24 -22.11 6.90 -16.44
N HIS A 25 -22.06 5.87 -15.59
CA HIS A 25 -21.68 4.52 -15.98
C HIS A 25 -22.87 3.68 -16.49
N ASN A 26 -24.08 4.23 -16.47
CA ASN A 26 -25.32 3.56 -16.89
C ASN A 26 -25.57 2.24 -16.15
N GLU A 27 -25.21 2.22 -14.86
CA GLU A 27 -25.28 1.06 -13.98
C GLU A 27 -26.27 1.30 -12.84
N ASN A 28 -26.80 0.21 -12.28
CA ASN A 28 -27.64 0.34 -11.10
C ASN A 28 -26.79 0.77 -9.88
N LEU A 29 -27.38 1.52 -8.96
CA LEU A 29 -26.68 2.05 -7.79
C LEU A 29 -25.97 0.92 -7.01
N SER A 30 -26.61 -0.24 -6.87
CA SER A 30 -26.04 -1.42 -6.21
C SER A 30 -24.77 -1.93 -6.89
N VAL A 31 -24.76 -1.99 -8.22
CA VAL A 31 -23.62 -2.49 -9.01
C VAL A 31 -22.45 -1.50 -8.95
N ALA A 32 -22.76 -0.21 -9.09
CA ALA A 32 -21.79 0.86 -8.96
C ALA A 32 -21.15 0.86 -7.56
N THR A 33 -21.94 0.70 -6.50
CA THR A 33 -21.42 0.62 -5.13
C THR A 33 -20.59 -0.62 -4.88
N GLU A 34 -20.98 -1.78 -5.43
CA GLU A 34 -20.23 -3.02 -5.28
C GLU A 34 -18.84 -2.90 -5.93
N LYS A 35 -18.77 -2.36 -7.15
CA LYS A 35 -17.50 -2.13 -7.84
C LYS A 35 -16.59 -1.16 -7.08
N LEU A 36 -17.15 -0.06 -6.59
CA LEU A 36 -16.39 0.90 -5.80
C LEU A 36 -15.86 0.30 -4.50
N LEU A 37 -16.66 -0.55 -3.83
CA LEU A 37 -16.22 -1.26 -2.63
C LEU A 37 -15.11 -2.26 -2.96
N LEU A 38 -15.22 -3.03 -4.04
CA LEU A 38 -14.18 -3.96 -4.48
C LEU A 38 -12.87 -3.24 -4.80
N ILE A 39 -12.93 -2.12 -5.52
CA ILE A 39 -11.77 -1.28 -5.82
C ILE A 39 -11.17 -0.73 -4.52
N ALA A 40 -12.00 -0.24 -3.58
CA ALA A 40 -11.51 0.27 -2.32
C ALA A 40 -10.81 -0.81 -1.49
N PHE A 41 -11.33 -2.04 -1.44
CA PHE A 41 -10.66 -3.15 -0.75
C PHE A 41 -9.36 -3.55 -1.44
N SER A 42 -9.33 -3.61 -2.78
CA SER A 42 -8.11 -3.85 -3.56
C SER A 42 -7.05 -2.77 -3.33
N ALA A 43 -7.46 -1.50 -3.30
CA ALA A 43 -6.57 -0.37 -3.07
C ALA A 43 -6.06 -0.33 -1.61
N VAL A 44 -6.82 -0.84 -0.64
CA VAL A 44 -6.34 -1.00 0.74
C VAL A 44 -5.30 -2.11 0.82
N GLU A 45 -5.43 -3.19 0.05
CA GLU A 45 -4.39 -4.23 -0.06
C GLU A 45 -3.11 -3.69 -0.71
N GLU A 46 -3.22 -2.88 -1.77
CA GLU A 46 -2.08 -2.26 -2.47
C GLU A 46 -1.49 -1.03 -1.75
N ALA A 47 -2.22 -0.39 -0.83
CA ALA A 47 -1.72 0.74 -0.04
C ALA A 47 -0.67 0.33 1.01
N GLY A 48 -0.45 -0.97 1.21
CA GLY A 48 0.77 -1.46 1.82
C GLY A 48 1.90 -1.31 0.81
N VAL A 49 2.61 -0.17 0.84
CA VAL A 49 3.77 0.12 -0.01
C VAL A 49 4.66 -1.12 -0.07
N SER A 50 4.59 -1.85 -1.19
CA SER A 50 5.42 -3.02 -1.39
C SER A 50 6.83 -2.53 -1.71
N ALA A 51 7.86 -3.24 -1.23
CA ALA A 51 9.24 -2.84 -1.51
C ALA A 51 9.54 -2.83 -3.02
N GLU A 52 8.72 -3.56 -3.79
CA GLU A 52 8.76 -3.66 -5.23
C GLU A 52 8.25 -2.42 -5.98
N ASP A 53 7.44 -1.55 -5.34
CA ASP A 53 6.90 -0.31 -5.94
C ASP A 53 7.85 0.90 -5.80
N ILE A 54 8.97 0.73 -5.10
CA ILE A 54 9.98 1.77 -4.91
C ILE A 54 10.90 1.78 -6.14
N ASP A 55 10.66 2.70 -7.08
CA ASP A 55 11.63 3.05 -8.14
C ASP A 55 12.89 3.60 -7.49
N SER A 56 13.86 2.71 -7.27
CA SER A 56 15.12 3.00 -6.62
C SER A 56 16.08 3.78 -7.53
N GLN A 57 15.63 4.34 -8.65
CA GLN A 57 16.42 5.10 -9.64
C GLN A 57 17.79 4.46 -9.91
N HIS A 58 17.81 3.14 -10.13
CA HIS A 58 19.02 2.36 -10.36
C HIS A 58 20.14 2.55 -9.31
N THR A 59 19.77 3.01 -8.11
CA THR A 59 20.65 3.21 -6.97
C THR A 59 20.51 1.98 -6.09
N GLU A 60 21.40 1.02 -6.29
CA GLU A 60 21.50 -0.14 -5.42
C GLU A 60 22.14 0.30 -4.10
N GLU A 61 21.34 0.41 -3.03
CA GLU A 61 21.93 0.39 -1.69
C GLU A 61 22.40 -1.04 -1.45
N SER A 62 23.71 -1.26 -1.48
CA SER A 62 24.27 -2.54 -1.03
C SER A 62 23.78 -2.77 0.39
N VAL A 63 22.93 -3.79 0.60
CA VAL A 63 22.58 -4.26 1.94
C VAL A 63 23.87 -4.78 2.55
N VAL A 64 24.61 -3.90 3.22
CA VAL A 64 25.85 -4.28 3.88
C VAL A 64 25.44 -4.98 5.16
N ASP A 65 25.64 -6.29 5.20
CA ASP A 65 25.46 -7.06 6.42
C ASP A 65 26.22 -6.40 7.58
N ALA A 66 25.58 -6.38 8.75
CA ALA A 66 26.21 -5.85 9.95
C ALA A 66 27.54 -6.57 10.20
N LEU A 67 28.61 -5.80 10.41
CA LEU A 67 29.96 -6.33 10.66
C LEU A 67 29.94 -7.42 11.74
N THR A 68 30.58 -8.54 11.45
CA THR A 68 30.71 -9.62 12.43
C THR A 68 31.56 -9.17 13.62
N PRO A 69 31.40 -9.78 14.81
CA PRO A 69 32.20 -9.43 15.99
C PRO A 69 33.71 -9.53 15.77
N LYS A 70 34.14 -10.43 14.85
CA LYS A 70 35.55 -10.60 14.46
C LYS A 70 36.08 -9.41 13.67
N GLU A 71 35.28 -8.90 12.72
CA GLU A 71 35.63 -7.73 11.91
C GLU A 71 35.66 -6.46 12.74
N ILE A 72 34.70 -6.29 13.66
CA ILE A 72 34.71 -5.17 14.63
C ILE A 72 35.98 -5.21 15.49
N LYS A 73 36.40 -6.40 15.95
CA LYS A 73 37.64 -6.57 16.73
C LYS A 73 38.89 -6.23 15.90
N ALA A 74 38.92 -6.60 14.62
CA ALA A 74 40.00 -6.27 13.70
C ALA A 74 40.08 -4.75 13.44
N LEU A 75 38.94 -4.09 13.19
CA LEU A 75 38.85 -2.64 13.03
C LEU A 75 39.34 -1.89 14.27
N ARG A 76 38.93 -2.33 15.47
CA ARG A 76 39.44 -1.75 16.74
C ARG A 76 40.95 -1.86 16.85
N ARG A 77 41.55 -2.98 16.41
CA ARG A 77 43.01 -3.17 16.44
C ARG A 77 43.72 -2.23 15.46
N LEU A 78 43.16 -2.04 14.26
CA LEU A 78 43.73 -1.13 13.25
C LEU A 78 43.64 0.34 13.69
N LEU A 79 42.50 0.75 14.24
CA LEU A 79 42.31 2.12 14.73
C LEU A 79 43.19 2.43 15.94
N LYS A 80 43.44 1.46 16.84
CA LYS A 80 44.37 1.63 17.97
C LYS A 80 45.83 1.78 17.55
N LYS A 81 46.23 1.26 16.38
CA LYS A 81 47.60 1.41 15.84
C LYS A 81 47.85 2.75 15.13
N LYS A 82 46.78 3.47 14.78
CA LYS A 82 46.83 4.80 14.15
C LYS A 82 46.80 5.95 15.18
N LYS A 83 46.73 5.64 16.47
CA LYS A 83 46.90 6.60 17.57
C LYS A 83 48.31 6.54 18.11
#